data_AF-A0A533WVN0-F1
#
_entry.id   AF-A0A533WVN0-F1
#
_cell.length_a   1.000
_cell.length_b   1.000
_cell.length_c   1.000
_cell.angle_alpha   90.00
_cell.angle_beta   90.00
_cell.angle_gamma   90.00
#
_symmetry.space_group_name_H-M   'P 1'
#
loop_
_entity.id
_entity.type
_entity.pdbx_description
1 polymer ?
#
loop_
_entity_poly.entity_id
_entity_poly.type
_entity_poly.pdbx_seq_one_letter_code
_entity_poly.pdbx_strand_id
1 'polypeptide(L)'
;MPDKIDFPFFVSKKPFKRARSIRQQIKAIYNTDCIDFTAAWLLAERYIDALEVVPGEYRRFVNILQGMVIWINAWNMGVACEDEVPPPVQTYVGILKTFFSIDLTSMIKAQK
;
A
#
# COMPACT_ATOMS: atom_id res chain seq x y z
N MET A 1 18.80 -3.48 -13.96
CA MET A 1 18.09 -4.64 -13.38
C MET A 1 17.38 -4.17 -12.13
N PRO A 2 16.14 -4.61 -11.86
CA PRO A 2 15.37 -4.15 -10.70
C PRO A 2 16.10 -4.52 -9.41
N ASP A 3 15.97 -3.69 -8.37
CA ASP A 3 16.37 -4.10 -7.03
C ASP A 3 15.44 -5.24 -6.61
N LYS A 4 16.01 -6.45 -6.50
CA LYS A 4 15.30 -7.64 -6.03
C LYS A 4 15.13 -7.50 -4.52
N ILE A 5 14.09 -6.78 -4.10
CA ILE A 5 13.53 -6.89 -2.76
C ILE A 5 12.43 -7.95 -2.88
N ASP A 6 12.37 -8.87 -1.93
CA ASP A 6 11.18 -9.72 -1.78
C ASP A 6 9.97 -8.79 -1.62
N PHE A 7 9.12 -8.84 -2.64
CA PHE A 7 7.77 -8.30 -2.80
C PHE A 7 7.06 -7.88 -1.48
N PRO A 8 6.22 -6.81 -1.42
CA PRO A 8 5.66 -6.00 -2.52
C PRO A 8 5.71 -4.48 -2.25
N PHE A 9 6.68 -3.72 -2.77
CA PHE A 9 6.47 -2.31 -3.15
C PHE A 9 7.53 -1.90 -4.17
N PHE A 10 7.14 -1.50 -5.38
CA PHE A 10 8.03 -0.82 -6.32
C PHE A 10 8.28 0.63 -5.88
N VAL A 11 9.03 0.76 -4.81
CA VAL A 11 9.64 2.01 -4.35
C VAL A 11 11.02 2.01 -5.02
N SER A 12 11.14 2.55 -6.24
CA SER A 12 12.44 2.70 -6.91
C SER A 12 12.66 4.11 -7.48
N LYS A 13 13.91 4.58 -7.41
CA LYS A 13 14.37 5.87 -7.98
C LYS A 13 15.60 5.62 -8.84
N LYS A 14 15.66 6.23 -10.03
CA LYS A 14 16.83 6.20 -10.91
C LYS A 14 17.66 7.50 -10.76
N PRO A 15 19.00 7.44 -10.70
CA PRO A 15 19.85 6.25 -10.59
C PRO A 15 19.68 5.56 -9.22
N PHE A 16 19.82 4.23 -9.21
CA PHE A 16 19.58 3.41 -8.02
C PHE A 16 20.59 3.72 -6.90
N LYS A 17 20.09 3.81 -5.67
CA LYS A 17 20.89 4.03 -4.45
C LYS A 17 20.40 3.07 -3.37
N ARG A 18 21.32 2.34 -2.74
CA ARG A 18 21.00 1.38 -1.67
C ARG A 18 20.43 2.10 -0.46
N ALA A 19 19.22 1.73 -0.05
CA ALA A 19 18.63 2.16 1.22
C ALA A 19 19.10 1.25 2.37
N ARG A 20 19.33 1.84 3.55
CA ARG A 20 19.71 1.14 4.79
C ARG A 20 18.50 0.62 5.56
N SER A 21 17.30 1.15 5.29
CA SER A 21 16.03 0.74 5.90
C SER A 21 14.85 1.03 4.97
N ILE A 22 13.72 0.36 5.21
CA ILE A 22 12.45 0.63 4.50
C ILE A 22 12.03 2.10 4.69
N ARG A 23 12.16 2.64 5.90
CA ARG A 23 11.89 4.06 6.19
C ARG A 23 12.72 5.00 5.30
N GLN A 24 14.01 4.71 5.13
CA GLN A 24 14.87 5.49 4.24
C GLN A 24 14.43 5.36 2.77
N GLN A 25 13.97 4.18 2.36
CA GLN A 25 13.47 3.95 1.00
C GLN A 25 12.17 4.72 0.74
N ILE A 26 11.22 4.70 1.68
CA ILE A 26 9.99 5.50 1.62
C ILE A 26 10.34 6.98 1.54
N LYS A 27 11.25 7.48 2.40
CA LYS A 27 11.73 8.86 2.38
C LYS A 27 12.34 9.25 1.03
N ALA A 28 13.15 8.37 0.44
CA ALA A 28 13.84 8.67 -0.81
C ALA A 28 12.88 8.82 -2.02
N ILE A 29 11.68 8.24 -1.93
CA ILE A 29 10.78 8.09 -3.08
C ILE A 29 9.49 8.89 -2.90
N TYR A 30 8.93 8.90 -1.70
CA TYR A 30 7.71 9.64 -1.37
C TYR A 30 8.00 10.95 -0.62
N ASN A 31 9.26 11.22 -0.26
CA ASN A 31 9.66 12.39 0.53
C ASN A 31 8.98 12.47 1.92
N THR A 32 8.56 11.32 2.45
CA THR A 32 7.95 11.13 3.77
C THR A 32 8.56 9.90 4.45
N ASP A 33 8.59 9.86 5.78
CA ASP A 33 9.16 8.75 6.55
C ASP A 33 8.14 7.62 6.84
N CYS A 34 6.89 7.79 6.44
CA CYS A 34 5.80 6.83 6.65
C CYS A 34 4.79 6.85 5.47
N ILE A 35 3.91 5.85 5.42
CA ILE A 35 2.81 5.74 4.45
C ILE A 35 1.50 5.90 5.19
N ASP A 36 0.74 6.96 4.89
CA ASP A 36 -0.64 7.11 5.34
C ASP A 36 -1.63 6.45 4.37
N PHE A 37 -2.90 6.41 4.74
CA PHE A 37 -3.96 5.91 3.86
C PHE A 37 -4.00 6.59 2.48
N THR A 38 -3.78 7.91 2.41
CA THR A 38 -3.85 8.66 1.14
C THR A 38 -2.69 8.30 0.21
N ALA A 39 -1.49 8.15 0.75
CA ALA A 39 -0.30 7.71 0.05
C ALA A 39 -0.47 6.27 -0.45
N ALA A 40 -1.05 5.40 0.37
CA ALA A 40 -1.37 4.03 -0.03
C ALA A 40 -2.35 3.98 -1.21
N TRP A 41 -3.42 4.79 -1.15
CA TRP A 41 -4.42 4.93 -2.19
C TRP A 41 -3.82 5.46 -3.51
N LEU A 42 -3.08 6.57 -3.44
CA LEU A 42 -2.44 7.17 -4.62
C LEU A 42 -1.42 6.22 -5.26
N LEU A 43 -0.72 5.42 -4.45
CA LEU A 43 0.21 4.42 -4.95
C LEU A 43 -0.52 3.31 -5.72
N ALA A 44 -1.65 2.83 -5.21
CA ALA A 44 -2.51 1.89 -5.93
C ALA A 44 -3.00 2.46 -7.27
N GLU A 45 -3.45 3.71 -7.30
CA GLU A 45 -3.87 4.38 -8.55
C GLU A 45 -2.74 4.42 -9.57
N ARG A 46 -1.53 4.81 -9.15
CA ARG A 46 -0.34 4.84 -10.01
C ARG A 46 0.01 3.47 -10.57
N TYR A 47 -0.14 2.40 -9.79
CA TYR A 47 0.09 1.04 -10.29
C TYR A 47 -0.93 0.65 -11.36
N ILE A 48 -2.21 0.96 -11.11
CA ILE A 48 -3.28 0.66 -12.05
C ILE A 48 -3.06 1.42 -13.36
N ASP A 49 -2.67 2.69 -13.28
CA ASP A 49 -2.33 3.50 -14.44
C ASP A 49 -1.12 2.97 -15.19
N ALA A 50 -0.04 2.60 -14.48
CA ALA A 50 1.17 2.09 -15.13
C ALA A 50 0.97 0.74 -15.82
N LEU A 51 -0.01 -0.06 -15.40
CA LEU A 51 -0.32 -1.33 -16.03
C LEU A 51 -1.19 -1.19 -17.27
N GLU A 52 -1.99 -0.13 -17.42
CA GLU A 52 -2.87 0.17 -18.58
C GLU A 52 -3.84 -0.96 -19.01
N VAL A 53 -4.00 -2.02 -18.21
CA VAL A 53 -4.82 -3.21 -18.56
C VAL A 53 -6.14 -3.33 -17.78
N VAL A 54 -6.38 -2.48 -16.79
CA VAL A 54 -7.58 -2.57 -15.94
C VAL A 54 -8.74 -1.80 -16.58
N PRO A 55 -9.85 -2.46 -16.98
CA PRO A 55 -11.02 -1.77 -17.50
C PRO A 55 -11.59 -0.78 -16.48
N GLY A 56 -12.12 0.35 -16.95
CA GLY A 56 -12.60 1.44 -16.10
C GLY A 56 -13.62 1.02 -15.04
N GLU A 57 -14.52 0.08 -15.40
CA GLU A 57 -15.54 -0.47 -14.49
C GLU A 57 -14.96 -1.23 -13.29
N TYR A 58 -13.80 -1.87 -13.44
CA TYR A 58 -13.12 -2.60 -12.35
C TYR A 58 -12.09 -1.75 -11.61
N ARG A 59 -11.78 -0.56 -12.11
CA ARG A 59 -10.71 0.30 -11.59
C ARG A 59 -10.85 0.60 -10.10
N ARG A 60 -12.06 0.93 -9.65
CA ARG A 60 -12.34 1.25 -8.24
C ARG A 60 -12.13 0.04 -7.32
N PHE A 61 -12.57 -1.14 -7.74
CA PHE A 61 -12.37 -2.38 -6.99
C PHE A 61 -10.89 -2.70 -6.83
N VAL A 62 -10.13 -2.67 -7.94
CA VAL A 62 -8.68 -2.93 -7.91
C VAL A 62 -7.96 -1.90 -7.05
N ASN A 63 -8.38 -0.63 -7.10
CA ASN A 63 -7.78 0.43 -6.29
C ASN A 63 -8.03 0.23 -4.79
N ILE A 64 -9.25 -0.14 -4.39
CA ILE A 64 -9.56 -0.49 -3.00
C ILE A 64 -8.70 -1.68 -2.55
N LEU A 65 -8.68 -2.77 -3.34
CA LEU A 65 -7.94 -3.97 -2.98
C LEU A 65 -6.44 -3.69 -2.82
N GLN A 66 -5.83 -3.03 -3.81
CA GLN A 66 -4.41 -2.69 -3.74
C GLN A 66 -4.12 -1.68 -2.63
N GLY A 67 -4.92 -0.62 -2.50
CA GLY A 67 -4.74 0.39 -1.46
C GLY A 67 -4.77 -0.19 -0.05
N MET A 68 -5.68 -1.14 0.22
CA MET A 68 -5.74 -1.86 1.48
C MET A 68 -4.50 -2.74 1.69
N VAL A 69 -4.10 -3.53 0.70
CA VAL A 69 -2.89 -4.35 0.80
C VAL A 69 -1.64 -3.51 1.04
N ILE A 70 -1.52 -2.36 0.36
CA ILE A 70 -0.42 -1.42 0.53
C ILE A 70 -0.40 -0.86 1.95
N TRP A 71 -1.52 -0.34 2.43
CA TRP A 71 -1.58 0.23 3.78
C TRP A 71 -1.33 -0.85 4.88
N ILE A 72 -1.93 -2.04 4.76
CA ILE A 72 -1.76 -3.14 5.71
C ILE A 72 -0.30 -3.58 5.80
N ASN A 73 0.40 -3.65 4.67
CA ASN A 73 1.82 -3.97 4.68
C ASN A 73 2.66 -2.87 5.34
N ALA A 74 2.38 -1.60 5.06
CA ALA A 74 3.05 -0.47 5.73
C ALA A 74 2.84 -0.52 7.26
N TRP A 75 1.61 -0.79 7.69
CA TRP A 75 1.25 -1.01 9.09
C TRP A 75 2.05 -2.15 9.72
N ASN A 76 2.02 -3.33 9.10
CA ASN A 76 2.72 -4.52 9.58
C ASN A 76 4.25 -4.38 9.62
N MET A 77 4.81 -3.44 8.85
CA MET A 77 6.23 -3.13 8.78
C MET A 77 6.65 -1.98 9.71
N GLY A 78 5.72 -1.38 10.47
CA GLY A 78 6.01 -0.26 11.38
C GLY A 78 6.38 1.03 10.66
N VAL A 79 5.82 1.23 9.46
CA VAL A 79 6.05 2.41 8.61
C VAL A 79 4.74 3.07 8.16
N ALA A 80 3.61 2.71 8.78
CA ALA A 80 2.39 3.51 8.68
C ALA A 80 2.55 4.83 9.44
N CYS A 81 1.82 5.87 9.03
CA CYS A 81 1.84 7.16 9.73
C CYS A 81 0.92 7.17 10.95
N GLU A 82 -0.11 6.33 10.94
CA GLU A 82 -1.16 6.28 11.94
C GLU A 82 -0.79 5.39 13.14
N ASP A 83 -1.27 5.77 14.33
CA ASP A 83 -1.12 5.00 15.57
C ASP A 83 -2.23 3.94 15.75
N GLU A 84 -3.32 4.08 15.00
CA GLU A 84 -4.47 3.17 14.97
C GLU A 84 -4.97 2.95 13.54
N VAL A 85 -5.78 1.91 13.33
CA VAL A 85 -6.37 1.63 12.00
C VAL A 85 -7.37 2.75 11.66
N PRO A 86 -7.13 3.56 10.62
CA PRO A 86 -7.94 4.74 10.36
C PRO A 86 -9.34 4.36 9.81
N PRO A 87 -10.37 5.18 10.03
CA PRO A 87 -11.75 4.87 9.59
C PRO A 87 -11.91 4.49 8.12
N PRO A 88 -11.20 5.11 7.14
CA PRO A 88 -11.26 4.68 5.75
C PRO A 88 -10.81 3.24 5.54
N VAL A 89 -9.75 2.79 6.23
CA VAL A 89 -9.25 1.41 6.13
C VAL A 89 -10.28 0.44 6.70
N GLN A 90 -10.85 0.73 7.86
CA GLN A 90 -11.91 -0.10 8.45
C GLN A 90 -13.10 -0.23 7.49
N THR A 91 -13.51 0.89 6.88
CA THR A 91 -14.62 0.94 5.92
C THR A 91 -14.33 0.09 4.69
N TYR A 92 -13.18 0.26 4.05
CA TYR A 92 -12.85 -0.46 2.81
C TYR A 92 -12.58 -1.96 3.06
N VAL A 93 -11.97 -2.33 4.17
CA VAL A 93 -11.87 -3.74 4.60
C VAL A 93 -13.27 -4.33 4.83
N GLY A 94 -14.17 -3.58 5.47
CA GLY A 94 -15.57 -3.98 5.65
C GLY A 94 -16.32 -4.18 4.33
N ILE A 95 -16.10 -3.31 3.35
CA ILE A 95 -16.66 -3.42 2.00
C ILE A 95 -16.17 -4.71 1.31
N LEU A 96 -14.85 -4.94 1.31
CA LEU A 96 -14.25 -6.15 0.70
C LEU A 96 -14.81 -7.42 1.34
N LYS A 97 -14.94 -7.45 2.67
CA LYS A 97 -15.49 -8.59 3.40
C LYS A 97 -16.96 -8.82 3.08
N THR A 98 -17.78 -7.78 3.16
CA THR A 98 -19.25 -7.88 3.08
C THR A 98 -19.73 -8.13 1.66
N PHE A 99 -19.18 -7.40 0.68
CA PHE A 99 -19.71 -7.39 -0.68
C PHE A 99 -18.92 -8.27 -1.65
N PHE A 100 -17.66 -8.58 -1.33
CA PHE A 100 -16.78 -9.36 -2.22
C PHE A 100 -16.30 -10.68 -1.59
N SER A 101 -16.68 -10.97 -0.35
CA SER A 101 -16.21 -12.15 0.40
C SER A 101 -14.67 -12.22 0.52
N ILE A 102 -13.99 -11.07 0.51
CA ILE A 102 -12.54 -10.95 0.68
C ILE A 102 -12.29 -10.39 2.09
N ASP A 103 -11.91 -11.25 3.02
CA ASP A 103 -11.62 -10.86 4.40
C ASP A 103 -10.12 -10.57 4.61
N LEU A 104 -9.76 -9.29 4.68
CA LEU A 104 -8.40 -8.83 4.97
C LEU A 104 -8.14 -8.59 6.47
N THR A 105 -9.13 -8.77 7.35
CA THR A 105 -8.99 -8.44 8.78
C THR A 105 -7.85 -9.22 9.43
N SER A 106 -7.66 -10.49 9.05
CA SER A 106 -6.58 -11.35 9.57
C SER A 106 -5.17 -10.88 9.18
N MET A 107 -5.05 -10.03 8.16
CA MET A 107 -3.76 -9.49 7.72
C MET A 107 -3.27 -8.31 8.56
N ILE A 108 -4.15 -7.66 9.34
CA ILE A 108 -3.80 -6.51 10.18
C ILE A 108 -3.25 -7.03 11.51
N LYS A 109 -1.94 -6.90 11.73
CA LYS A 109 -1.32 -7.28 13.01
C LYS A 109 -1.64 -6.25 14.09
N ALA A 110 -1.95 -6.70 15.30
CA ALA A 110 -1.96 -5.82 16.47
C ALA A 110 -0.53 -5.26 16.69
N GLN A 111 -0.38 -3.94 16.86
CA GLN A 111 0.90 -3.40 17.28
C GLN A 111 1.19 -3.84 18.72
N LYS A 112 2.41 -4.32 18.96
CA LYS A 112 2.93 -4.70 20.29
C LYS A 112 3.65 -3.53 20.93
#